data_AF-A0A8H7ENI4-F1
#
_entry.id   AF-A0A8H7ENI4-F1
#
_cell.length_a   1.000
_cell.length_b   1.000
_cell.length_c   1.000
_cell.angle_alpha   90.00
_cell.angle_beta   90.00
_cell.angle_gamma   90.00
#
_symmetry.space_group_name_H-M   'P 1'
#
loop_
_entity.id
_entity.type
_entity.pdbx_description
1 polymer ?
#
loop_
_entity_poly.entity_id
_entity_poly.type
_entity_poly.pdbx_seq_one_letter_code
_entity_poly.pdbx_strand_id
1 'polypeptide(L)'
;MQHTGSHSSSSSSSTATPVQDSLQQKMNSTNSRQSLEKQLNELLQALFELSVVVYDFQPDGNKRVWDKINAILDHYKKIGDLKDGLDDFVPEEVINYVEQGRNPDIFTQGFVERAASENQFTHGKIKAVDEFRQRLSEEFAKSFPDLYDNTDIFDSASQKH
;
A
#
# COMPACT_ATOMS: atom_id res chain seq x y z
N MET A 1 31.64 43.94 -38.39
CA MET A 1 31.46 44.49 -37.03
C MET A 1 29.98 44.55 -36.74
N GLN A 2 29.51 43.79 -35.73
CA GLN A 2 28.45 44.13 -34.74
C GLN A 2 27.06 44.58 -35.28
N HIS A 3 25.88 44.14 -34.83
CA HIS A 3 25.38 43.41 -33.67
C HIS A 3 23.97 42.93 -34.10
N THR A 4 23.60 41.66 -33.91
CA THR A 4 22.18 41.25 -34.00
C THR A 4 21.70 40.82 -32.62
N GLY A 5 20.55 41.36 -32.24
CA GLY A 5 19.97 41.30 -30.92
C GLY A 5 19.56 39.90 -30.47
N SER A 6 19.48 39.83 -29.15
CA SER A 6 19.02 38.76 -28.29
C SER A 6 17.64 38.19 -28.65
N HIS A 7 17.58 36.87 -28.83
CA HIS A 7 16.38 36.09 -28.50
C HIS A 7 16.70 35.18 -27.32
N SER A 8 16.17 35.56 -26.17
CA SER A 8 16.08 34.76 -24.97
C SER A 8 15.06 33.64 -25.19
N SER A 9 15.52 32.41 -25.43
CA SER A 9 14.70 31.22 -25.27
C SER A 9 14.61 30.90 -23.78
N SER A 10 13.51 31.30 -23.15
CA SER A 10 13.13 30.84 -21.81
C SER A 10 12.80 29.35 -21.89
N SER A 11 13.73 28.52 -21.44
CA SER A 11 13.49 27.12 -21.11
C SER A 11 12.50 27.06 -19.95
N SER A 12 11.25 26.73 -20.24
CA SER A 12 10.25 26.34 -19.23
C SER A 12 10.60 24.95 -18.70
N SER A 13 11.57 24.90 -17.76
CA SER A 13 11.75 23.76 -16.88
C SER A 13 10.61 23.78 -15.87
N SER A 14 9.53 23.05 -16.16
CA SER A 14 8.49 22.74 -15.18
C SER A 14 9.11 21.88 -14.09
N THR A 15 9.56 22.52 -13.01
CA THR A 15 9.89 21.84 -11.76
C THR A 15 8.58 21.34 -11.15
N ALA A 16 8.16 20.14 -11.54
CA ALA A 16 7.08 19.43 -10.87
C ALA A 16 7.54 19.08 -9.45
N THR A 17 6.80 19.58 -8.47
CA THR A 17 7.02 19.34 -7.05
C THR A 17 6.69 17.88 -6.69
N PRO A 18 7.45 17.19 -5.81
CA PRO A 18 7.28 15.75 -5.51
C PRO A 18 5.90 15.35 -4.98
N VAL A 19 5.14 16.33 -4.46
CA VAL A 19 3.83 16.16 -3.81
C VAL A 19 2.68 16.14 -4.84
N GLN A 20 2.86 16.72 -6.03
CA GLN A 20 1.81 16.73 -7.06
C GLN A 20 1.76 15.42 -7.85
N ASP A 21 2.92 14.81 -8.14
CA ASP A 21 3.00 13.50 -8.80
C ASP A 21 2.38 12.38 -7.96
N SER A 22 2.57 12.42 -6.64
CA SER A 22 2.08 11.36 -5.73
C SER A 22 0.55 11.37 -5.56
N LEU A 23 -0.10 12.53 -5.68
CA LEU A 23 -1.58 12.62 -5.67
C LEU A 23 -2.20 12.17 -7.00
N GLN A 24 -1.56 12.49 -8.13
CA GLN A 24 -2.01 12.04 -9.45
C GLN A 24 -1.84 10.53 -9.63
N GLN A 25 -0.72 9.97 -9.17
CA GLN A 25 -0.50 8.51 -9.20
C GLN A 25 -1.56 7.76 -8.37
N LYS A 26 -1.92 8.27 -7.20
CA LYS A 26 -2.95 7.68 -6.34
C LYS A 26 -4.37 7.77 -6.92
N MET A 27 -4.69 8.86 -7.62
CA MET A 27 -5.98 8.96 -8.33
C MET A 27 -6.05 7.98 -9.51
N ASN A 28 -4.96 7.82 -10.26
CA ASN A 28 -4.91 6.91 -11.40
C ASN A 28 -5.04 5.43 -10.98
N SER A 29 -4.41 5.01 -9.87
CA SER A 29 -4.57 3.65 -9.35
C SER A 29 -6.01 3.40 -8.87
N THR A 30 -6.62 4.36 -8.18
CA THR A 30 -8.02 4.27 -7.73
C THR A 30 -8.98 4.12 -8.91
N ASN A 31 -8.81 4.91 -9.96
CA ASN A 31 -9.64 4.84 -11.18
C ASN A 31 -9.46 3.50 -11.92
N SER A 32 -8.23 3.00 -11.99
CA SER A 32 -7.92 1.70 -12.59
C SER A 32 -8.57 0.56 -11.81
N ARG A 33 -8.52 0.62 -10.47
CA ARG A 33 -9.19 -0.35 -9.59
C ARG A 33 -10.71 -0.33 -9.76
N GLN A 34 -11.33 0.85 -9.82
CA GLN A 34 -12.77 0.99 -10.07
C GLN A 34 -13.18 0.43 -11.43
N SER A 35 -12.36 0.66 -12.46
CA SER A 35 -12.60 0.14 -13.80
C SER A 35 -12.55 -1.39 -13.82
N LEU A 36 -11.55 -1.98 -13.14
CA LEU A 36 -11.46 -3.43 -12.96
C LEU A 36 -12.68 -3.98 -12.19
N GLU A 37 -13.05 -3.35 -11.09
CA GLU A 37 -14.20 -3.77 -10.27
C GLU A 37 -15.50 -3.77 -11.07
N LYS A 38 -15.73 -2.72 -11.86
CA LYS A 38 -16.88 -2.67 -12.77
C LYS A 38 -16.85 -3.81 -13.77
N GLN A 39 -15.71 -4.05 -14.40
CA GLN A 39 -15.53 -5.10 -15.40
C GLN A 39 -15.75 -6.51 -14.82
N LEU A 40 -15.32 -6.75 -13.57
CA LEU A 40 -15.56 -8.00 -12.83
C LEU A 40 -17.06 -8.20 -12.53
N ASN A 41 -17.76 -7.15 -12.14
CA ASN A 41 -19.21 -7.21 -11.91
C ASN A 41 -19.99 -7.51 -13.19
N GLU A 42 -19.61 -6.88 -14.31
CA GLU A 42 -20.21 -7.16 -15.62
C GLU A 42 -19.97 -8.62 -16.06
N LEU A 43 -18.77 -9.15 -15.82
CA LEU A 43 -18.45 -10.57 -16.06
C LEU A 43 -19.33 -11.51 -15.21
N LEU A 44 -19.47 -11.22 -13.91
CA LEU A 44 -20.32 -12.01 -13.01
C LEU A 44 -21.78 -12.01 -13.49
N GLN A 45 -22.28 -10.85 -13.91
CA GLN A 45 -23.61 -10.71 -14.49
C GLN A 45 -23.77 -11.54 -15.78
N ALA A 46 -22.77 -11.51 -16.67
CA ALA A 46 -22.79 -12.30 -17.90
C ALA A 46 -22.79 -13.81 -17.64
N LEU A 47 -22.04 -14.27 -16.63
CA LEU A 47 -22.03 -15.67 -16.17
C LEU A 47 -23.39 -16.08 -15.59
N PHE A 48 -23.99 -15.22 -14.77
CA PHE A 48 -25.32 -15.46 -14.23
C PHE A 48 -26.38 -15.56 -15.35
N GLU A 49 -26.39 -14.61 -16.28
CA GLU A 49 -27.31 -14.62 -17.42
C GLU A 49 -27.13 -15.85 -18.31
N LEU A 50 -25.89 -16.30 -18.54
CA LEU A 50 -25.62 -17.55 -19.24
C LEU A 50 -26.27 -18.73 -18.49
N SER A 51 -26.14 -18.80 -17.17
CA SER A 51 -26.75 -19.89 -16.39
C SER A 51 -28.28 -19.90 -16.50
N VAL A 52 -28.92 -18.72 -16.53
CA VAL A 52 -30.37 -18.58 -16.76
C VAL A 52 -30.78 -19.03 -18.16
N VAL A 53 -30.03 -18.64 -19.21
CA VAL A 53 -30.32 -19.04 -20.60
C VAL A 53 -30.14 -20.54 -20.80
N VAL A 54 -29.15 -21.14 -20.15
CA VAL A 54 -28.93 -22.59 -20.20
C VAL A 54 -30.01 -23.35 -19.41
N TYR A 55 -30.48 -22.78 -18.30
CA TYR A 55 -31.56 -23.36 -17.51
C TYR A 55 -32.90 -23.38 -18.28
N ASP A 56 -33.26 -22.29 -18.98
CA ASP A 56 -34.45 -22.21 -19.86
C ASP A 56 -34.05 -22.35 -21.34
N PHE A 57 -33.43 -23.47 -21.68
CA PHE A 57 -32.96 -23.69 -23.05
C PHE A 57 -34.11 -24.00 -24.00
N GLN A 58 -34.30 -23.12 -25.00
CA GLN A 58 -35.30 -23.27 -26.05
C GLN A 58 -34.66 -23.73 -27.38
N PRO A 59 -35.44 -24.29 -28.33
CA PRO A 59 -34.91 -24.79 -29.61
C PRO A 59 -34.08 -23.76 -30.41
N ASP A 60 -34.42 -22.47 -30.32
CA ASP A 60 -33.68 -21.36 -30.96
C ASP A 60 -32.63 -20.70 -30.03
N GLY A 61 -32.38 -21.29 -28.85
CA GLY A 61 -31.53 -20.75 -27.80
C GLY A 61 -30.03 -20.80 -28.10
N ASN A 62 -29.61 -21.63 -29.06
CA ASN A 62 -28.19 -21.79 -29.43
C ASN A 62 -27.49 -20.46 -29.72
N LYS A 63 -28.13 -19.58 -30.49
CA LYS A 63 -27.56 -18.25 -30.80
C LYS A 63 -27.37 -17.43 -29.53
N ARG A 64 -28.34 -17.46 -28.61
CA ARG A 64 -28.29 -16.69 -27.35
C ARG A 64 -27.18 -17.17 -26.43
N VAL A 65 -27.00 -18.49 -26.32
CA VAL A 65 -25.90 -19.09 -25.56
C VAL A 65 -24.55 -18.67 -26.14
N TRP A 66 -24.40 -18.75 -27.48
CA TRP A 66 -23.18 -18.31 -28.16
C TRP A 66 -22.88 -16.82 -27.95
N ASP A 67 -23.89 -15.96 -28.06
CA ASP A 67 -23.75 -14.53 -27.83
C ASP A 67 -23.25 -14.25 -26.39
N LYS A 68 -23.74 -15.00 -25.38
CA LYS A 68 -23.28 -14.90 -23.98
C LYS A 68 -21.86 -15.40 -23.76
N ILE A 69 -21.49 -16.53 -24.37
CA ILE A 69 -20.11 -17.06 -24.30
C ILE A 69 -19.13 -16.05 -24.88
N ASN A 70 -19.44 -15.44 -26.03
CA ASN A 70 -18.60 -14.42 -26.64
C ASN A 70 -18.48 -13.18 -25.76
N ALA A 71 -19.59 -12.73 -25.15
CA ALA A 71 -19.55 -11.62 -24.20
C ALA A 71 -18.61 -11.91 -23.01
N ILE A 72 -18.71 -13.09 -22.40
CA ILE A 72 -17.81 -13.53 -21.32
C ILE A 72 -16.34 -13.49 -21.77
N LEU A 73 -16.06 -13.97 -22.96
CA LEU A 73 -14.70 -14.01 -23.51
C LEU A 73 -14.15 -12.60 -23.74
N ASP A 74 -14.98 -11.68 -24.20
CA ASP A 74 -14.62 -10.25 -24.31
C ASP A 74 -14.43 -9.60 -22.93
N HIS A 75 -15.21 -9.99 -21.92
CA HIS A 75 -14.99 -9.51 -20.56
C HIS A 75 -13.63 -9.97 -20.00
N TYR A 76 -13.23 -11.23 -20.24
CA TYR A 76 -11.91 -11.75 -19.85
C TYR A 76 -10.76 -10.99 -20.52
N LYS A 77 -10.87 -10.70 -21.83
CA LYS A 77 -9.85 -9.91 -22.56
C LYS A 77 -9.68 -8.53 -21.94
N LYS A 78 -10.79 -7.81 -21.71
CA LYS A 78 -10.76 -6.48 -21.08
C LYS A 78 -10.14 -6.49 -19.69
N ILE A 79 -10.40 -7.52 -18.88
CA ILE A 79 -9.75 -7.67 -17.57
C ILE A 79 -8.23 -7.83 -17.74
N GLY A 80 -7.81 -8.62 -18.73
CA GLY A 80 -6.39 -8.78 -19.07
C GLY A 80 -5.71 -7.47 -19.46
N ASP A 81 -6.40 -6.60 -20.19
CA ASP A 81 -5.89 -5.28 -20.60
C ASP A 81 -5.82 -4.28 -19.44
N LEU A 82 -6.72 -4.40 -18.45
CA LEU A 82 -6.77 -3.53 -17.27
C LEU A 82 -5.70 -3.86 -16.22
N LYS A 83 -5.02 -5.02 -16.34
CA LYS A 83 -4.00 -5.45 -15.36
C LYS A 83 -2.83 -4.46 -15.25
N ASP A 84 -2.43 -3.85 -16.37
CA ASP A 84 -1.23 -3.02 -16.44
C ASP A 84 -1.41 -1.67 -15.71
N GLY A 85 -2.66 -1.31 -15.38
CA GLY A 85 -2.99 -0.14 -14.58
C GLY A 85 -2.97 -0.39 -13.06
N LEU A 86 -2.63 -1.60 -12.62
CA LEU A 86 -2.66 -2.03 -11.22
C LEU A 86 -1.25 -2.43 -10.77
N ASP A 87 -0.67 -1.62 -9.89
CA ASP A 87 0.65 -1.86 -9.28
C ASP A 87 0.54 -2.17 -7.77
N ASP A 88 -0.68 -2.44 -7.29
CA ASP A 88 -0.93 -2.69 -5.88
C ASP A 88 -0.45 -4.09 -5.47
N PHE A 89 0.41 -4.15 -4.45
CA PHE A 89 0.85 -5.41 -3.84
C PHE A 89 -0.24 -6.00 -2.94
N VAL A 90 -0.53 -7.28 -3.13
CA VAL A 90 -1.46 -8.05 -2.27
C VAL A 90 -0.68 -9.15 -1.55
N PRO A 91 -0.62 -9.13 -0.21
CA PRO A 91 0.03 -10.20 0.56
C PRO A 91 -0.63 -11.57 0.33
N GLU A 92 0.17 -12.64 0.32
CA GLU A 92 -0.32 -14.02 0.13
C GLU A 92 -1.31 -14.42 1.22
N GLU A 93 -1.14 -13.95 2.45
CA GLU A 93 -2.06 -14.20 3.55
C GLU A 93 -3.45 -13.63 3.27
N VAL A 94 -3.54 -12.46 2.63
CA VAL A 94 -4.83 -11.86 2.26
C VAL A 94 -5.53 -12.73 1.20
N ILE A 95 -4.78 -13.28 0.25
CA ILE A 95 -5.29 -14.21 -0.76
C ILE A 95 -5.84 -15.48 -0.07
N ASN A 96 -5.08 -16.06 0.85
CA ASN A 96 -5.50 -17.23 1.62
C ASN A 96 -6.80 -17.00 2.41
N TYR A 97 -7.02 -15.78 2.94
CA TYR A 97 -8.29 -15.45 3.61
C TYR A 97 -9.46 -15.49 2.63
N VAL A 98 -9.30 -14.91 1.43
CA VAL A 98 -10.33 -14.93 0.39
C VAL A 98 -10.64 -16.35 -0.09
N GLU A 99 -9.61 -17.17 -0.32
CA GLU A 99 -9.78 -18.58 -0.74
C GLU A 99 -10.56 -19.41 0.29
N GLN A 100 -10.40 -19.10 1.58
CA GLN A 100 -11.12 -19.76 2.68
C GLN A 100 -12.51 -19.17 2.95
N GLY A 101 -12.93 -18.16 2.17
CA GLY A 101 -14.20 -17.46 2.38
C GLY A 101 -14.23 -16.61 3.66
N ARG A 102 -13.06 -16.22 4.19
CA ARG A 102 -12.93 -15.34 5.37
C ARG A 102 -12.84 -13.88 4.93
N ASN A 103 -13.26 -12.96 5.81
CA ASN A 103 -13.09 -11.53 5.56
C ASN A 103 -11.59 -11.16 5.61
N PRO A 104 -10.99 -10.66 4.51
CA PRO A 104 -9.58 -10.24 4.47
C PRO A 104 -9.26 -9.10 5.45
N ASP A 105 -10.24 -8.29 5.85
CA ASP A 105 -10.04 -7.18 6.80
C ASP A 105 -9.53 -7.65 8.17
N ILE A 106 -9.83 -8.91 8.53
CA ILE A 106 -9.35 -9.52 9.78
C ILE A 106 -7.82 -9.63 9.78
N PHE A 107 -7.21 -9.93 8.63
CA PHE A 107 -5.74 -9.95 8.51
C PHE A 107 -5.17 -8.55 8.77
N THR A 108 -5.72 -7.54 8.10
CA THR A 108 -5.30 -6.14 8.26
C THR A 108 -5.45 -5.68 9.71
N GLN A 109 -6.59 -5.99 10.36
CA GLN A 109 -6.83 -5.69 11.76
C GLN A 109 -5.76 -6.33 12.65
N GLY A 110 -5.54 -7.64 12.52
CA GLY A 110 -4.55 -8.36 13.32
C GLY A 110 -3.11 -7.88 13.09
N PHE A 111 -2.78 -7.48 11.85
CA PHE A 111 -1.49 -6.88 11.52
C PHE A 111 -1.29 -5.54 12.23
N VAL A 112 -2.28 -4.65 12.18
CA VAL A 112 -2.22 -3.34 12.86
C VAL A 112 -2.16 -3.51 14.37
N GLU A 113 -2.95 -4.41 14.95
CA GLU A 113 -2.95 -4.71 16.38
C GLU A 113 -1.58 -5.24 16.84
N ARG A 114 -0.99 -6.16 16.08
CA ARG A 114 0.35 -6.70 16.37
C ARG A 114 1.41 -5.62 16.28
N ALA A 115 1.40 -4.80 15.22
CA ALA A 115 2.34 -3.71 15.05
C ALA A 115 2.25 -2.70 16.21
N ALA A 116 1.03 -2.36 16.65
CA ALA A 116 0.83 -1.48 17.80
C ALA A 116 1.36 -2.11 19.11
N SER A 117 1.06 -3.38 19.35
CA SER A 117 1.53 -4.10 20.54
C SER A 117 3.05 -4.22 20.58
N GLU A 118 3.68 -4.56 19.45
CA GLU A 118 5.13 -4.68 19.32
C GLU A 118 5.83 -3.32 19.49
N ASN A 119 5.25 -2.26 18.95
CA ASN A 119 5.75 -0.90 19.14
C ASN A 119 5.70 -0.48 20.63
N GLN A 120 4.57 -0.72 21.31
CA GLN A 120 4.44 -0.42 22.74
C GLN A 120 5.42 -1.24 23.59
N PHE A 121 5.56 -2.53 23.28
CA PHE A 121 6.50 -3.40 23.98
C PHE A 121 7.95 -2.94 23.79
N THR A 122 8.32 -2.55 22.57
CA THR A 122 9.66 -2.04 22.26
C THR A 122 9.92 -0.72 22.97
N HIS A 123 8.94 0.20 22.97
CA HIS A 123 9.03 1.45 23.73
C HIS A 123 9.21 1.21 25.24
N GLY A 124 8.48 0.23 25.80
CA GLY A 124 8.63 -0.18 27.20
C GLY A 124 10.04 -0.70 27.53
N LYS A 125 10.64 -1.48 26.62
CA LYS A 125 12.04 -1.94 26.76
C LYS A 125 13.03 -0.78 26.77
N ILE A 126 12.89 0.17 25.83
CA ILE A 126 13.76 1.35 25.76
C ILE A 126 13.68 2.13 27.08
N LYS A 127 12.46 2.42 27.53
CA LYS A 127 12.24 3.14 28.79
C LYS A 127 12.84 2.42 30.00
N ALA A 128 12.69 1.10 30.10
CA ALA A 128 13.25 0.33 31.20
C ALA A 128 14.80 0.35 31.20
N VAL A 129 15.42 0.32 30.02
CA VAL A 129 16.88 0.44 29.89
C VAL A 129 17.37 1.84 30.28
N ASP A 130 16.65 2.88 29.86
CA ASP A 130 16.98 4.27 30.21
C ASP A 130 16.85 4.51 31.73
N GLU A 131 15.77 4.02 32.34
CA GLU A 131 15.57 4.08 33.79
C GLU A 131 16.66 3.30 34.55
N PHE A 132 17.04 2.11 34.06
CA PHE A 132 18.13 1.34 34.64
C PHE A 132 19.46 2.08 34.54
N ARG A 133 19.78 2.66 33.38
CA ARG A 133 20.98 3.47 33.17
C ARG A 133 21.03 4.65 34.15
N GLN A 134 19.93 5.37 34.29
CA GLN A 134 19.83 6.50 35.21
C GLN A 134 20.07 6.06 36.66
N ARG A 135 19.37 5.01 37.13
CA ARG A 135 19.53 4.48 38.49
C ARG A 135 20.95 3.99 38.76
N LEU A 136 21.53 3.28 37.80
CA LEU A 136 22.90 2.79 37.92
C LEU A 136 23.88 3.95 38.03
N SER A 137 23.73 4.98 37.20
CA SER A 137 24.57 6.18 37.26
C SER A 137 24.43 6.94 38.57
N GLU A 138 23.21 7.07 39.10
CA GLU A 138 22.94 7.69 40.41
C GLU A 138 23.65 6.94 41.54
N GLU A 139 23.63 5.60 41.55
CA GLU A 139 24.27 4.80 42.60
C GLU A 139 25.80 4.77 42.47
N PHE A 140 26.34 4.75 41.26
CA PHE A 140 27.78 4.88 41.06
C PHE A 140 28.31 6.25 41.50
N ALA A 141 27.60 7.34 41.17
CA ALA A 141 27.98 8.68 41.60
C ALA A 141 28.05 8.82 43.13
N LYS A 142 27.11 8.18 43.85
CA LYS A 142 27.11 8.15 45.32
C LYS A 142 28.25 7.32 45.90
N SER A 143 28.53 6.16 45.30
CA SER A 143 29.48 5.18 45.84
C SER A 143 30.94 5.51 45.50
N PHE A 144 31.17 6.20 44.37
CA PHE A 144 32.50 6.52 43.85
C PHE A 144 32.57 7.98 43.34
N PRO A 145 32.46 8.97 44.23
CA PRO A 145 32.40 10.38 43.84
C PRO A 145 33.66 10.85 43.09
N ASP A 146 34.85 10.37 43.44
CA ASP A 146 36.12 10.75 42.80
C ASP A 146 36.24 10.28 41.34
N LEU A 147 35.48 9.25 40.93
CA LEU A 147 35.43 8.77 39.54
C LEU A 147 34.40 9.52 38.70
N TYR A 148 33.38 10.13 39.33
CA TYR A 148 32.24 10.73 38.63
C TYR A 148 32.42 12.20 38.23
N ASP A 149 33.43 12.88 38.78
CA ASP A 149 33.80 14.23 38.34
C ASP A 149 34.31 14.27 36.88
N ASN A 150 34.52 13.10 36.25
CA ASN A 150 35.01 12.94 34.87
C ASN A 150 33.98 12.33 33.89
N THR A 151 32.72 12.10 34.29
CA THR A 151 31.73 11.31 33.51
C THR A 151 30.65 12.11 32.77
N ASP A 152 30.87 13.39 32.46
CA ASP A 152 30.15 14.12 31.39
C ASP A 152 30.21 13.39 30.00
N ILE A 153 31.03 12.35 29.91
CA ILE A 153 31.22 11.47 28.74
C ILE A 153 29.98 10.61 28.42
N PHE A 154 29.16 10.20 29.41
CA PHE A 154 28.03 9.31 29.14
C PHE A 154 26.79 10.01 28.59
N ASP A 155 26.55 11.27 28.93
CA ASP A 155 25.40 12.05 28.43
C ASP A 155 25.70 12.74 27.09
N SER A 156 26.96 13.08 26.80
CA SER A 156 27.36 13.71 25.53
C SER A 156 27.24 12.81 24.30
N ALA A 157 27.17 11.48 24.47
CA ALA A 157 26.97 10.53 23.37
C ALA A 157 25.48 10.40 22.93
N SER A 158 24.51 10.77 23.78
CA SER A 158 23.07 10.62 23.46
C SER A 158 22.45 11.83 22.76
N GLN A 159 23.13 12.98 22.65
CA GLN A 159 22.58 14.19 22.02
C GLN A 159 22.76 14.27 20.48
N LYS A 160 23.30 13.21 19.85
CA LYS A 160 23.58 13.20 18.42
C LYS A 160 22.77 12.11 17.71
N HIS A 161 21.45 12.24 17.66
CA HIS A 161 20.58 11.79 16.55
C HIS A 161 19.14 12.31 16.74
#